data_AF-A0A2R5GRP2-F1
#
_entry.id   AF-A0A2R5GRP2-F1
#
_cell.length_a   1.000
_cell.length_b   1.000
_cell.length_c   1.000
_cell.angle_alpha   90.00
_cell.angle_beta   90.00
_cell.angle_gamma   90.00
#
_symmetry.space_group_name_H-M   'P 1'
#
loop_
_entity.id
_entity.type
_entity.pdbx_description
1 polymer ?
#
loop_
_entity_poly.entity_id
_entity_poly.type
_entity_poly.pdbx_seq_one_letter_code
_entity_poly.pdbx_strand_id
1 'polypeptide(L)'
;MQRFFGSDDLDRAREEDQEDGGRRRRFSERTPSVSNTRTTKNRHRKRLSARVRTIVASLPGARESVGASSSTSNSSSSRRLSLGASSSNRRRLSTNFRTLTSGSEDLRGHLDSLGSDDEYEDYKAKREHRFDEQDDEDDQDQDEHDDWRSATTDYSRRDPILLTEITEDEPTFIYERPNGTRVRYRVESLVDYMLFAGTFAEPETALPFSEDDLAEIDRLAQEAGFDRESVLDASRQPQQFADRRFSTSALVGLERCCGELVGEIPEIAESDESRESAQVYLMTELFPSIRYYFRQIYDFDPEFATQSLEQWRAFVRGPPNRPNADRNRVQNMAMQFFSDLERDYPAPSPQESESENV
;
A
#
# COMPACT_ATOMS: atom_id res chain seq x y z
N MET A 1 -42.54 9.20 -43.76
CA MET A 1 -42.93 10.23 -42.76
C MET A 1 -41.65 10.91 -42.28
N GLN A 2 -41.36 12.08 -42.84
CA GLN A 2 -40.27 12.97 -42.44
C GLN A 2 -40.68 13.72 -41.17
N ARG A 3 -39.78 13.87 -40.20
CA ARG A 3 -39.95 14.85 -39.10
C ARG A 3 -38.79 15.85 -39.15
N PHE A 4 -39.18 17.09 -39.39
CA PHE A 4 -38.41 18.32 -39.24
C PHE A 4 -38.01 18.52 -37.77
N PHE A 5 -36.76 18.93 -37.53
CA PHE A 5 -36.40 19.66 -36.31
C PHE A 5 -35.99 21.08 -36.74
N GLY A 6 -36.72 22.05 -36.19
CA GLY A 6 -36.52 23.47 -36.43
C GLY A 6 -35.29 24.00 -35.70
N SER A 7 -34.58 24.86 -36.40
CA SER A 7 -33.42 25.62 -35.96
C SER A 7 -33.88 27.06 -35.71
N ASP A 8 -34.22 27.40 -34.46
CA ASP A 8 -34.50 28.77 -34.04
C ASP A 8 -34.29 28.85 -32.52
N ASP A 9 -33.07 29.18 -32.06
CA ASP A 9 -32.80 29.65 -30.68
C ASP A 9 -31.32 30.10 -30.50
N LEU A 10 -30.79 30.95 -31.40
CA LEU A 10 -29.38 31.40 -31.34
C LEU A 10 -29.12 32.92 -31.36
N ASP A 11 -30.14 33.77 -31.15
CA ASP A 11 -29.96 35.23 -31.29
C ASP A 11 -30.36 36.07 -30.05
N ARG A 12 -30.13 35.61 -28.82
CA ARG A 12 -30.55 36.39 -27.62
C ARG A 12 -29.60 36.41 -26.43
N ALA A 13 -28.32 36.72 -26.65
CA ALA A 13 -27.40 37.02 -25.53
C ALA A 13 -26.25 37.96 -25.94
N ARG A 14 -26.56 39.10 -26.59
CA ARG A 14 -25.54 40.07 -26.99
C ARG A 14 -26.01 41.51 -26.85
N GLU A 15 -26.30 41.93 -25.62
CA GLU A 15 -26.35 43.34 -25.24
C GLU A 15 -26.59 43.42 -23.73
N GLU A 16 -25.52 43.66 -22.97
CA GLU A 16 -25.47 44.30 -21.65
C GLU A 16 -24.10 43.97 -21.05
N ASP A 17 -23.19 44.95 -21.10
CA ASP A 17 -22.14 45.20 -20.10
C ASP A 17 -21.14 46.22 -20.67
N GLN A 18 -21.62 47.46 -20.73
CA GLN A 18 -20.79 48.65 -20.80
C GLN A 18 -21.04 49.41 -19.49
N GLU A 19 -19.94 49.89 -18.89
CA GLU A 19 -19.86 50.75 -17.70
C GLU A 19 -19.68 50.06 -16.34
N ASP A 20 -18.44 49.70 -16.01
CA ASP A 20 -17.94 50.10 -14.69
C ASP A 20 -16.46 50.53 -14.76
N GLY A 21 -16.28 51.83 -14.57
CA GLY A 21 -15.01 52.51 -14.59
C GLY A 21 -14.47 52.70 -13.17
N GLY A 22 -13.33 52.07 -12.90
CA GLY A 22 -12.32 52.67 -12.02
C GLY A 22 -12.05 51.96 -10.70
N ARG A 23 -10.90 51.29 -10.65
CA ARG A 23 -9.86 51.47 -9.61
C ARG A 23 -8.65 50.60 -9.94
N ARG A 24 -7.70 51.17 -10.70
CA ARG A 24 -6.36 50.61 -10.87
C ARG A 24 -5.60 50.61 -9.54
N ARG A 25 -5.73 49.55 -8.75
CA ARG A 25 -4.73 49.20 -7.74
C ARG A 25 -3.56 48.55 -8.46
N ARG A 26 -2.42 49.24 -8.50
CA ARG A 26 -1.13 48.65 -8.89
C ARG A 26 -0.76 47.58 -7.87
N PHE A 27 -1.08 46.32 -8.18
CA PHE A 27 -0.45 45.19 -7.54
C PHE A 27 0.95 45.07 -8.10
N SER A 28 1.95 45.23 -7.24
CA SER A 28 3.33 44.90 -7.57
C SER A 28 3.43 43.39 -7.75
N GLU A 29 3.82 42.96 -8.95
CA GLU A 29 4.21 41.59 -9.24
C GLU A 29 5.43 41.23 -8.41
N ARG A 30 5.21 40.70 -7.19
CA ARG A 30 6.19 39.84 -6.54
C ARG A 30 5.98 38.45 -7.11
N THR A 31 6.73 38.14 -8.16
CA THR A 31 6.92 36.76 -8.61
C THR A 31 7.50 35.95 -7.43
N PRO A 32 6.82 34.90 -6.94
CA PRO A 32 7.42 34.01 -5.95
C PRO A 32 8.61 33.31 -6.60
N SER A 33 9.78 33.45 -5.98
CA SER A 33 10.99 32.72 -6.35
C SER A 33 10.73 31.21 -6.25
N VAL A 34 10.70 30.52 -7.39
CA VAL A 34 10.44 29.07 -7.53
C VAL A 34 11.66 28.22 -7.10
N SER A 35 12.70 28.80 -6.50
CA SER A 35 13.98 28.10 -6.31
C SER A 35 14.11 27.19 -5.08
N ASN A 36 13.06 26.99 -4.25
CA ASN A 36 13.22 26.32 -2.94
C ASN A 36 12.53 24.97 -2.74
N THR A 37 11.76 24.44 -3.70
CA THR A 37 11.08 23.12 -3.54
C THR A 37 11.99 21.92 -3.85
N ARG A 38 13.11 22.13 -4.56
CA ARG A 38 14.02 21.05 -5.01
C ARG A 38 14.95 20.55 -3.89
N THR A 39 15.29 21.40 -2.92
CA THR A 39 16.19 21.04 -1.79
C THR A 39 15.48 20.23 -0.71
N THR A 40 14.17 20.43 -0.53
CA THR A 40 13.36 19.67 0.43
C THR A 40 13.06 18.26 -0.07
N LYS A 41 12.71 18.09 -1.36
CA LYS A 41 12.53 16.76 -2.00
C LYS A 41 13.81 15.90 -1.90
N ASN A 42 14.99 16.48 -2.15
CA ASN A 42 16.28 15.76 -2.04
C ASN A 42 16.63 15.31 -0.61
N ARG A 43 16.21 16.05 0.42
CA ARG A 43 16.41 15.65 1.82
C ARG A 43 15.47 14.51 2.24
N HIS A 44 14.24 14.50 1.73
CA HIS A 44 13.29 13.42 2.02
C HIS A 44 13.74 12.09 1.37
N ARG A 45 14.21 12.13 0.12
CA ARG A 45 14.75 10.97 -0.62
C ARG A 45 15.93 10.29 0.06
N LYS A 46 16.89 11.07 0.60
CA LYS A 46 18.03 10.50 1.35
C LYS A 46 17.59 9.77 2.62
N ARG A 47 16.56 10.27 3.31
CA ARG A 47 16.02 9.65 4.55
C ARG A 47 15.21 8.39 4.26
N LEU A 48 14.44 8.36 3.16
CA LEU A 48 13.71 7.16 2.72
C LEU A 48 14.66 6.02 2.33
N SER A 49 15.70 6.30 1.51
CA SER A 49 16.66 5.26 1.11
C SER A 49 17.43 4.65 2.29
N ALA A 50 17.68 5.43 3.34
CA ALA A 50 18.35 4.95 4.55
C ALA A 50 17.43 4.06 5.40
N ARG A 51 16.14 4.42 5.52
CA ARG A 51 15.14 3.63 6.26
C ARG A 51 14.87 2.28 5.59
N VAL A 52 14.73 2.25 4.27
CA VAL A 52 14.44 1.01 3.53
C VAL A 52 15.61 0.02 3.64
N ARG A 53 16.86 0.49 3.55
CA ARG A 53 18.03 -0.39 3.77
C ARG A 53 18.07 -1.02 5.16
N THR A 54 17.64 -0.27 6.19
CA THR A 54 17.56 -0.81 7.56
C THR A 54 16.49 -1.87 7.69
N ILE A 55 15.32 -1.68 7.06
CA ILE A 55 14.22 -2.66 7.09
C ILE A 55 14.60 -3.93 6.34
N VAL A 56 15.18 -3.82 5.14
CA VAL A 56 15.62 -4.98 4.34
C VAL A 56 16.71 -5.79 5.06
N ALA A 57 17.62 -5.12 5.78
CA ALA A 57 18.65 -5.81 6.57
C ALA A 57 18.09 -6.54 7.82
N SER A 58 16.84 -6.27 8.21
CA SER A 58 16.17 -6.90 9.36
C SER A 58 15.25 -8.06 9.00
N LEU A 59 15.05 -8.35 7.69
CA LEU A 59 14.24 -9.49 7.26
C LEU A 59 14.95 -10.82 7.58
N PRO A 60 14.32 -11.75 8.30
CA PRO A 60 14.85 -13.10 8.51
C PRO A 60 14.95 -13.82 7.15
N GLY A 61 16.11 -14.39 6.84
CA GLY A 61 16.40 -15.08 5.57
C GLY A 61 17.51 -14.46 4.71
N ALA A 62 17.86 -13.17 4.91
CA ALA A 62 18.89 -12.51 4.11
C ALA A 62 20.35 -12.95 4.42
N ARG A 63 20.57 -13.84 5.40
CA ARG A 63 21.91 -14.19 5.91
C ARG A 63 22.42 -15.59 5.57
N GLU A 64 21.64 -16.48 4.95
CA GLU A 64 22.04 -17.89 4.82
C GLU A 64 22.48 -18.37 3.42
N SER A 65 22.52 -17.52 2.39
CA SER A 65 22.87 -17.95 1.03
C SER A 65 24.37 -17.89 0.66
N VAL A 66 25.28 -17.67 1.61
CA VAL A 66 26.73 -17.65 1.31
C VAL A 66 27.50 -18.66 2.17
N GLY A 67 27.49 -19.93 1.73
CA GLY A 67 28.58 -20.85 2.06
C GLY A 67 28.18 -22.29 2.34
N ALA A 68 27.96 -23.09 1.29
CA ALA A 68 28.22 -24.53 1.30
C ALA A 68 28.25 -25.07 -0.13
N SER A 69 29.38 -24.92 -0.83
CA SER A 69 29.67 -25.69 -2.05
C SER A 69 30.71 -26.74 -1.69
N SER A 70 30.24 -27.95 -1.40
CA SER A 70 31.07 -29.12 -1.20
C SER A 70 31.58 -29.66 -2.53
N SER A 71 32.83 -30.08 -2.47
CA SER A 71 33.67 -30.65 -3.51
C SER A 71 33.13 -31.97 -4.07
N THR A 72 33.11 -32.10 -5.40
CA THR A 72 33.33 -33.39 -6.06
C THR A 72 34.28 -33.20 -7.24
N SER A 73 35.42 -33.89 -7.11
CA SER A 73 36.46 -34.07 -8.09
C SER A 73 35.98 -34.99 -9.22
N ASN A 74 36.22 -34.61 -10.47
CA ASN A 74 36.66 -35.58 -11.46
C ASN A 74 37.55 -34.96 -12.53
N SER A 75 38.74 -35.51 -12.61
CA SER A 75 39.81 -35.29 -13.57
C SER A 75 39.46 -35.82 -14.96
N SER A 76 39.76 -35.06 -16.01
CA SER A 76 40.80 -35.43 -17.01
C SER A 76 40.84 -34.51 -18.24
N SER A 77 42.05 -34.00 -18.49
CA SER A 77 42.72 -33.91 -19.81
C SER A 77 42.34 -32.82 -20.84
N SER A 78 43.31 -31.91 -20.98
CA SER A 78 43.92 -31.47 -22.25
C SER A 78 43.21 -30.43 -23.11
N ARG A 79 43.66 -29.16 -23.07
CA ARG A 79 44.69 -28.60 -23.98
C ARG A 79 44.90 -27.10 -23.71
N ARG A 80 46.17 -26.75 -23.52
CA ARG A 80 46.71 -25.39 -23.47
C ARG A 80 46.48 -24.65 -24.79
N LEU A 81 45.97 -23.42 -24.73
CA LEU A 81 46.48 -22.31 -25.53
C LEU A 81 46.50 -21.05 -24.65
N SER A 82 47.69 -20.49 -24.51
CA SER A 82 48.03 -19.31 -23.74
C SER A 82 47.82 -18.05 -24.58
N LEU A 83 47.02 -17.11 -24.09
CA LEU A 83 47.13 -15.70 -24.46
C LEU A 83 47.05 -14.87 -23.17
N GLY A 84 48.14 -14.16 -22.90
CA GLY A 84 48.28 -13.30 -21.74
C GLY A 84 47.55 -11.98 -21.93
N ALA A 85 46.90 -11.52 -20.87
CA ALA A 85 46.45 -10.13 -20.74
C ALA A 85 46.50 -9.70 -19.27
N SER A 86 47.54 -8.91 -18.99
CA SER A 86 47.59 -7.74 -18.11
C SER A 86 46.76 -7.75 -16.81
N SER A 87 47.44 -8.08 -15.72
CA SER A 87 46.99 -7.87 -14.34
C SER A 87 47.40 -6.47 -13.86
N SER A 88 46.47 -5.50 -13.85
CA SER A 88 46.59 -4.24 -13.11
C SER A 88 45.23 -3.56 -12.98
N ASN A 89 44.45 -3.92 -11.93
CA ASN A 89 43.48 -3.05 -11.23
C ASN A 89 42.52 -3.87 -10.34
N ARG A 90 43.06 -4.57 -9.34
CA ARG A 90 42.26 -5.14 -8.23
C ARG A 90 42.96 -4.93 -6.89
N ARG A 91 43.15 -3.66 -6.50
CA ARG A 91 43.43 -3.27 -5.11
C ARG A 91 42.90 -1.86 -4.88
N ARG A 92 41.63 -1.78 -4.50
CA ARG A 92 41.02 -0.70 -3.70
C ARG A 92 39.52 -0.97 -3.72
N LEU A 93 39.01 -1.57 -2.66
CA LEU A 93 37.64 -1.54 -2.13
C LEU A 93 37.54 -2.65 -1.07
N SER A 94 38.36 -2.57 -0.01
CA SER A 94 38.28 -3.48 1.14
C SER A 94 38.76 -2.78 2.42
N THR A 95 38.21 -1.60 2.69
CA THR A 95 38.41 -0.87 3.95
C THR A 95 37.31 0.16 4.02
N ASN A 96 36.18 -0.21 4.66
CA ASN A 96 35.20 0.67 5.33
C ASN A 96 33.98 -0.15 5.81
N PHE A 97 34.21 -1.26 6.53
CA PHE A 97 33.11 -2.04 7.13
C PHE A 97 33.41 -2.47 8.58
N ARG A 98 34.14 -1.65 9.33
CA ARG A 98 34.46 -1.94 10.73
C ARG A 98 34.58 -0.66 11.57
N THR A 99 33.47 0.04 11.75
CA THR A 99 33.29 1.08 12.81
C THR A 99 31.83 1.57 12.82
N LEU A 100 30.82 0.71 13.01
CA LEU A 100 29.43 1.15 13.25
C LEU A 100 28.64 0.22 14.19
N THR A 101 29.27 -0.39 15.20
CA THR A 101 28.54 -1.19 16.21
C THR A 101 28.89 -0.83 17.66
N SER A 102 29.41 0.38 17.91
CA SER A 102 29.59 0.92 19.27
C SER A 102 29.08 2.35 19.33
N GLY A 103 27.79 2.52 19.63
CA GLY A 103 27.19 3.85 19.76
C GLY A 103 25.66 3.85 19.81
N SER A 104 25.03 2.86 20.45
CA SER A 104 23.57 2.79 20.60
C SER A 104 23.08 3.05 22.03
N GLU A 105 23.94 3.55 22.94
CA GLU A 105 23.54 3.79 24.35
C GLU A 105 23.25 5.26 24.69
N ASP A 106 23.52 6.23 23.80
CA ASP A 106 23.44 7.67 24.15
C ASP A 106 22.22 8.45 23.60
N LEU A 107 21.21 7.79 23.01
CA LEU A 107 20.03 8.48 22.46
C LEU A 107 18.75 8.35 23.29
N ARG A 108 18.84 7.83 24.53
CA ARG A 108 17.69 7.72 25.45
C ARG A 108 17.43 8.97 26.32
N GLY A 109 18.21 10.05 26.17
CA GLY A 109 18.16 11.22 27.06
C GLY A 109 17.64 12.53 26.46
N HIS A 110 16.92 12.52 25.33
CA HIS A 110 16.58 13.78 24.63
C HIS A 110 15.14 13.90 24.12
N LEU A 111 14.20 13.18 24.74
CA LEU A 111 12.77 13.22 24.39
C LEU A 111 11.86 13.66 25.55
N ASP A 112 12.43 14.18 26.65
CA ASP A 112 11.68 14.72 27.82
C ASP A 112 11.59 16.26 27.82
N SER A 113 11.74 16.91 26.67
CA SER A 113 11.79 18.39 26.61
C SER A 113 11.02 18.98 25.43
N LEU A 114 9.82 18.48 25.16
CA LEU A 114 8.87 19.15 24.26
C LEU A 114 7.45 18.95 24.78
N GLY A 115 6.96 19.96 25.50
CA GLY A 115 5.56 20.08 25.94
C GLY A 115 5.47 20.27 27.45
N SER A 116 5.50 21.51 27.92
CA SER A 116 5.07 21.82 29.28
C SER A 116 3.58 21.49 29.41
N ASP A 117 3.22 20.68 30.41
CA ASP A 117 1.85 20.24 30.70
C ASP A 117 0.84 21.40 30.89
N ASP A 118 1.32 22.63 31.09
CA ASP A 118 0.51 23.82 31.33
C ASP A 118 -0.40 24.23 30.14
N GLU A 119 -0.04 23.90 28.90
CA GLU A 119 -0.85 24.28 27.72
C GLU A 119 -2.04 23.33 27.48
N TYR A 120 -1.98 22.10 28.01
CA TYR A 120 -3.05 21.12 27.85
C TYR A 120 -4.21 21.32 28.84
N GLU A 121 -3.92 21.83 30.05
CA GLU A 121 -4.95 22.10 31.06
C GLU A 121 -5.84 23.32 30.71
N ASP A 122 -5.33 24.35 30.01
CA ASP A 122 -6.16 25.48 29.53
C ASP A 122 -7.17 25.05 28.44
N TYR A 123 -6.78 24.10 27.58
CA TYR A 123 -7.68 23.55 26.56
C TYR A 123 -8.78 22.66 27.16
N LYS A 124 -8.50 21.97 28.27
CA LYS A 124 -9.49 21.15 28.98
C LYS A 124 -10.52 22.02 29.70
N ALA A 125 -10.08 23.08 30.36
CA ALA A 125 -10.96 24.01 31.07
C ALA A 125 -11.92 24.79 30.13
N LYS A 126 -11.50 25.16 28.92
CA LYS A 126 -12.37 25.85 27.94
C LYS A 126 -13.44 24.96 27.30
N ARG A 127 -13.28 23.63 27.37
CA ARG A 127 -14.24 22.68 26.80
C ARG A 127 -15.38 22.35 27.77
N GLU A 128 -15.11 22.34 29.07
CA GLU A 128 -16.13 22.06 30.09
C GLU A 128 -17.12 23.22 30.28
N HIS A 129 -16.75 24.46 29.94
CA HIS A 129 -17.63 25.62 30.14
C HIS A 129 -18.66 25.89 29.02
N ARG A 130 -18.72 25.05 27.97
CA ARG A 130 -19.60 25.29 26.80
C ARG A 130 -20.80 24.33 26.72
N PHE A 131 -21.09 23.58 27.79
CA PHE A 131 -22.16 22.58 27.78
C PHE A 131 -23.32 22.86 28.75
N ASP A 132 -23.28 23.96 29.50
CA ASP A 132 -24.25 24.28 30.55
C ASP A 132 -25.24 25.42 30.21
N GLU A 133 -25.33 25.85 28.95
CA GLU A 133 -26.32 26.88 28.53
C GLU A 133 -27.07 26.45 27.27
N GLN A 134 -27.94 25.45 27.42
CA GLN A 134 -29.09 25.24 26.53
C GLN A 134 -30.14 24.36 27.23
N ASP A 135 -30.71 24.92 28.30
CA ASP A 135 -32.03 24.54 28.77
C ASP A 135 -33.05 25.56 28.24
N ASP A 136 -34.26 25.04 28.08
CA ASP A 136 -35.56 25.73 28.06
C ASP A 136 -36.29 25.85 26.72
N GLU A 137 -37.37 25.06 26.69
CA GLU A 137 -38.67 25.29 26.05
C GLU A 137 -38.84 24.72 24.62
N ASP A 138 -39.33 23.48 24.55
CA ASP A 138 -40.60 23.17 23.86
C ASP A 138 -41.10 21.75 24.23
N ASP A 139 -41.86 21.71 25.33
CA ASP A 139 -42.81 20.66 25.69
C ASP A 139 -44.05 20.77 24.78
N GLN A 140 -44.27 19.80 23.90
CA GLN A 140 -45.57 19.15 23.62
C GLN A 140 -45.48 18.35 22.32
N ASP A 141 -45.31 17.03 22.45
CA ASP A 141 -45.97 15.99 21.64
C ASP A 141 -45.60 14.63 22.27
N GLN A 142 -46.19 14.41 23.45
CA GLN A 142 -46.30 13.07 24.04
C GLN A 142 -47.48 12.40 23.35
N ASP A 143 -47.20 11.29 22.66
CA ASP A 143 -48.07 10.11 22.46
C ASP A 143 -47.79 9.48 21.09
N GLU A 144 -46.77 8.60 20.99
CA GLU A 144 -46.62 7.50 20.00
C GLU A 144 -45.14 7.03 19.87
N HIS A 145 -44.45 6.64 20.95
CA HIS A 145 -43.07 6.13 20.81
C HIS A 145 -42.73 4.84 21.57
N ASP A 146 -43.73 3.98 21.80
CA ASP A 146 -43.57 2.67 22.44
C ASP A 146 -43.51 1.49 21.45
N ASP A 147 -42.68 1.56 20.40
CA ASP A 147 -42.33 0.33 19.65
C ASP A 147 -40.94 0.29 19.00
N TRP A 148 -39.98 1.13 19.43
CA TRP A 148 -38.59 0.99 18.93
C TRP A 148 -37.83 -0.16 19.61
N ARG A 149 -38.33 -0.67 20.76
CA ARG A 149 -37.73 -1.79 21.50
C ARG A 149 -38.13 -3.18 21.00
N SER A 150 -39.15 -3.28 20.14
CA SER A 150 -39.53 -4.53 19.46
C SER A 150 -38.83 -4.72 18.12
N ALA A 151 -37.83 -3.88 17.80
CA ALA A 151 -36.78 -4.22 16.85
C ALA A 151 -35.85 -5.31 17.45
N THR A 152 -36.47 -6.41 17.90
CA THR A 152 -35.81 -7.67 18.16
C THR A 152 -35.17 -8.13 16.86
N THR A 153 -33.90 -7.75 16.73
CA THR A 153 -32.85 -8.54 16.11
C THR A 153 -33.21 -9.04 14.72
N ASP A 154 -33.40 -8.10 13.78
CA ASP A 154 -33.13 -8.38 12.37
C ASP A 154 -31.60 -8.52 12.26
N TYR A 155 -31.10 -9.71 12.62
CA TYR A 155 -29.73 -10.11 12.35
C TYR A 155 -29.48 -9.80 10.90
N SER A 156 -28.58 -8.86 10.61
CA SER A 156 -28.22 -8.45 9.26
C SER A 156 -28.25 -9.69 8.36
N ARG A 157 -29.21 -9.72 7.43
CA ARG A 157 -29.30 -10.77 6.42
C ARG A 157 -28.06 -10.79 5.51
N ARG A 158 -27.08 -9.89 5.73
CA ARG A 158 -25.83 -9.80 5.00
C ARG A 158 -24.66 -10.23 5.86
N ASP A 159 -23.80 -11.04 5.26
CA ASP A 159 -22.49 -11.40 5.79
C ASP A 159 -21.64 -10.13 5.93
N PRO A 160 -21.15 -9.79 7.13
CA PRO A 160 -20.31 -8.62 7.32
C PRO A 160 -19.01 -8.64 6.52
N ILE A 161 -18.49 -9.82 6.16
CA ILE A 161 -17.21 -9.95 5.45
C ILE A 161 -17.39 -9.72 3.95
N LEU A 162 -18.26 -10.51 3.30
CA LEU A 162 -18.47 -10.43 1.85
C LEU A 162 -19.55 -9.43 1.43
N LEU A 163 -20.32 -8.89 2.39
CA LEU A 163 -21.48 -8.02 2.17
C LEU A 163 -22.57 -8.66 1.28
N THR A 164 -22.56 -9.98 1.16
CA THR A 164 -23.55 -10.78 0.42
C THR A 164 -24.67 -11.24 1.33
N GLU A 165 -25.86 -11.45 0.77
CA GLU A 165 -26.99 -12.01 1.51
C GLU A 165 -26.68 -13.45 1.95
N ILE A 166 -26.95 -13.73 3.23
CA ILE A 166 -26.88 -15.06 3.84
C ILE A 166 -28.23 -15.72 3.64
N THR A 167 -28.24 -16.83 2.90
CA THR A 167 -29.45 -17.63 2.72
C THR A 167 -29.65 -18.58 3.90
N GLU A 168 -30.90 -19.00 4.16
CA GLU A 168 -31.24 -19.88 5.30
C GLU A 168 -30.57 -21.26 5.22
N ASP A 169 -30.20 -21.69 4.02
CA ASP A 169 -29.56 -22.99 3.77
C ASP A 169 -28.03 -22.98 3.95
N GLU A 170 -27.42 -21.80 4.16
CA GLU A 170 -25.97 -21.70 4.31
C GLU A 170 -25.52 -21.97 5.75
N PRO A 171 -24.34 -22.60 5.95
CA PRO A 171 -23.77 -22.76 7.29
C PRO A 171 -23.38 -21.39 7.85
N THR A 172 -23.95 -21.04 9.01
CA THR A 172 -23.71 -19.75 9.67
C THR A 172 -23.22 -19.91 11.09
N PHE A 173 -22.32 -19.02 11.50
CA PHE A 173 -21.87 -18.88 12.88
C PHE A 173 -22.46 -17.60 13.49
N ILE A 174 -22.97 -17.67 14.72
CA ILE A 174 -23.54 -16.53 15.43
C ILE A 174 -22.63 -16.19 16.60
N TYR A 175 -22.01 -15.01 16.54
CA TYR A 175 -21.18 -14.48 17.62
C TYR A 175 -22.00 -13.52 18.50
N GLU A 176 -21.96 -13.72 19.81
CA GLU A 176 -22.59 -12.80 20.79
C GLU A 176 -21.52 -11.90 21.42
N ARG A 177 -21.59 -10.61 21.13
CA ARG A 177 -20.67 -9.61 21.65
C ARG A 177 -20.96 -9.32 23.14
N PRO A 178 -20.00 -8.79 23.91
CA PRO A 178 -20.19 -8.45 25.33
C PRO A 178 -21.34 -7.45 25.63
N ASN A 179 -21.77 -6.68 24.62
CA ASN A 179 -22.89 -5.74 24.73
C ASN A 179 -24.26 -6.40 24.44
N GLY A 180 -24.30 -7.71 24.22
CA GLY A 180 -25.51 -8.48 23.85
C GLY A 180 -25.90 -8.37 22.37
N THR A 181 -25.16 -7.60 21.56
CA THR A 181 -25.37 -7.59 20.11
C THR A 181 -24.88 -8.90 19.51
N ARG A 182 -25.67 -9.49 18.62
CA ARG A 182 -25.31 -10.73 17.94
C ARG A 182 -25.07 -10.47 16.46
N VAL A 183 -24.03 -11.09 15.92
CA VAL A 183 -23.64 -10.97 14.51
C VAL A 183 -23.59 -12.35 13.90
N ARG A 184 -24.13 -12.46 12.68
CA ARG A 184 -24.18 -13.70 11.92
C ARG A 184 -23.15 -13.62 10.79
N TYR A 185 -22.29 -14.63 10.71
CA TYR A 185 -21.29 -14.78 9.66
C TYR A 185 -21.60 -16.02 8.82
N ARG A 186 -21.29 -15.96 7.53
CA ARG A 186 -21.17 -17.18 6.72
C ARG A 186 -19.89 -17.90 7.17
N VAL A 187 -19.98 -19.19 7.47
CA VAL A 187 -18.84 -19.96 8.03
C VAL A 187 -17.65 -19.95 7.08
N GLU A 188 -17.90 -20.14 5.78
CA GLU A 188 -16.87 -20.14 4.73
C GLU A 188 -16.05 -18.84 4.71
N SER A 189 -16.71 -17.68 4.64
CA SER A 189 -16.03 -16.39 4.56
C SER A 189 -15.29 -16.04 5.84
N LEU A 190 -15.83 -16.46 6.99
CA LEU A 190 -15.19 -16.26 8.28
C LEU A 190 -13.91 -17.09 8.43
N VAL A 191 -13.93 -18.36 8.02
CA VAL A 191 -12.74 -19.23 8.01
C VAL A 191 -11.68 -18.68 7.06
N ASP A 192 -12.05 -18.36 5.82
CA ASP A 192 -11.13 -17.81 4.83
C ASP A 192 -10.51 -16.49 5.31
N TYR A 193 -11.32 -15.61 5.94
CA TYR A 193 -10.82 -14.38 6.54
C TYR A 193 -9.79 -14.65 7.65
N MET A 194 -10.08 -15.54 8.61
CA MET A 194 -9.17 -15.83 9.72
C MET A 194 -7.83 -16.38 9.24
N LEU A 195 -7.87 -17.36 8.32
CA LEU A 195 -6.67 -18.01 7.78
C LEU A 195 -5.87 -17.06 6.89
N PHE A 196 -6.53 -16.24 6.08
CA PHE A 196 -5.86 -15.28 5.21
C PHE A 196 -5.26 -14.11 6.00
N ALA A 197 -6.06 -13.49 6.87
CA ALA A 197 -5.64 -12.34 7.66
C ALA A 197 -4.71 -12.72 8.83
N GLY A 198 -4.71 -14.00 9.23
CA GLY A 198 -3.98 -14.49 10.39
C GLY A 198 -4.45 -13.85 11.69
N THR A 199 -5.74 -13.52 11.76
CA THR A 199 -6.36 -12.84 12.91
C THR A 199 -7.58 -13.62 13.37
N PHE A 200 -7.49 -14.22 14.55
CA PHE A 200 -8.53 -15.06 15.17
C PHE A 200 -9.42 -14.23 16.10
N ALA A 201 -9.88 -13.09 15.57
CA ALA A 201 -10.72 -12.14 16.28
C ALA A 201 -11.86 -11.70 15.37
N GLU A 202 -12.95 -11.24 15.97
CA GLU A 202 -14.15 -10.84 15.27
C GLU A 202 -13.85 -9.67 14.30
N PRO A 203 -14.23 -9.76 13.01
CA PRO A 203 -13.75 -8.84 11.98
C PRO A 203 -14.07 -7.35 12.19
N GLU A 204 -15.17 -7.00 12.86
CA GLU A 204 -15.62 -5.61 13.01
C GLU A 204 -15.08 -4.96 14.29
N THR A 205 -15.12 -5.71 15.38
CA THR A 205 -14.82 -5.25 16.74
C THR A 205 -13.42 -5.62 17.19
N ALA A 206 -12.75 -6.52 16.47
CA ALA A 206 -11.46 -7.11 16.81
C ALA A 206 -11.45 -7.79 18.20
N LEU A 207 -12.62 -8.21 18.71
CA LEU A 207 -12.71 -8.98 19.93
C LEU A 207 -12.21 -10.42 19.67
N PRO A 208 -11.28 -10.97 20.47
CA PRO A 208 -10.76 -12.30 20.25
C PRO A 208 -11.89 -13.34 20.40
N PHE A 209 -11.92 -14.32 19.50
CA PHE A 209 -12.78 -15.48 19.65
C PHE A 209 -12.24 -16.36 20.79
N SER A 210 -13.16 -17.00 21.52
CA SER A 210 -12.76 -18.03 22.49
C SER A 210 -12.32 -19.31 21.77
N GLU A 211 -11.58 -20.19 22.47
CA GLU A 211 -11.24 -21.50 21.89
C GLU A 211 -12.48 -22.32 21.55
N ASP A 212 -13.56 -22.19 22.34
CA ASP A 212 -14.84 -22.85 22.10
C ASP A 212 -15.51 -22.31 20.82
N ASP A 213 -15.45 -20.98 20.60
CA ASP A 213 -15.94 -20.37 19.35
C ASP A 213 -15.19 -20.89 18.13
N LEU A 214 -13.85 -20.96 18.21
CA LEU A 214 -13.02 -21.45 17.11
C LEU A 214 -13.27 -22.94 16.82
N ALA A 215 -13.42 -23.76 17.87
CA ALA A 215 -13.77 -25.17 17.72
C ALA A 215 -15.16 -25.36 17.08
N GLU A 216 -16.12 -24.51 17.41
CA GLU A 216 -17.45 -24.53 16.83
C GLU A 216 -17.44 -24.11 15.34
N ILE A 217 -16.65 -23.08 15.00
CA ILE A 217 -16.44 -22.66 13.61
C ILE A 217 -15.85 -23.81 12.78
N ASP A 218 -14.82 -24.50 13.29
CA ASP A 218 -14.21 -25.66 12.63
C ASP A 218 -15.21 -26.81 12.45
N ARG A 219 -16.02 -27.10 13.47
CA ARG A 219 -17.08 -28.13 13.39
C ARG A 219 -18.08 -27.80 12.28
N LEU A 220 -18.57 -26.55 12.25
CA LEU A 220 -19.52 -26.09 11.23
C LEU A 220 -18.91 -26.13 9.82
N ALA A 221 -17.62 -25.79 9.69
CA ALA A 221 -16.92 -25.83 8.41
C ALA A 221 -16.76 -27.27 7.90
N GLN A 222 -16.41 -28.21 8.80
CA GLN A 222 -16.29 -29.62 8.48
C GLN A 222 -17.64 -30.24 8.09
N GLU A 223 -18.72 -29.90 8.80
CA GLU A 223 -20.09 -30.37 8.48
C GLU A 223 -20.57 -29.85 7.12
N ALA A 224 -20.17 -28.64 6.74
CA ALA A 224 -20.43 -28.06 5.43
C ALA A 224 -19.55 -28.66 4.31
N GLY A 225 -18.54 -29.47 4.66
CA GLY A 225 -17.62 -30.07 3.71
C GLY A 225 -16.58 -29.11 3.14
N PHE A 226 -16.25 -28.03 3.86
CA PHE A 226 -15.17 -27.12 3.47
C PHE A 226 -13.81 -27.78 3.77
N ASP A 227 -12.98 -27.92 2.74
CA ASP A 227 -11.61 -28.42 2.85
C ASP A 227 -10.67 -27.24 3.14
N ARG A 228 -10.61 -26.85 4.42
CA ARG A 228 -9.78 -25.76 4.94
C ARG A 228 -9.03 -26.21 6.18
N GLU A 229 -7.91 -25.53 6.46
CA GLU A 229 -7.16 -25.72 7.70
C GLU A 229 -8.03 -25.34 8.92
N SER A 230 -7.82 -26.02 10.04
CA SER A 230 -8.52 -25.70 11.30
C SER A 230 -8.13 -24.32 11.80
N VAL A 231 -9.11 -23.44 12.01
CA VAL A 231 -8.87 -22.09 12.58
C VAL A 231 -8.41 -22.20 14.03
N LEU A 232 -8.86 -23.21 14.77
CA LEU A 232 -8.39 -23.47 16.13
C LEU A 232 -6.90 -23.85 16.14
N ASP A 233 -6.47 -24.79 15.30
CA ASP A 233 -5.06 -25.19 15.25
C ASP A 233 -4.16 -24.07 14.71
N ALA A 234 -4.65 -23.30 13.74
CA ALA A 234 -3.99 -22.11 13.23
C ALA A 234 -3.81 -21.04 14.32
N SER A 235 -4.81 -20.84 15.20
CA SER A 235 -4.75 -19.87 16.30
C SER A 235 -3.63 -20.16 17.32
N ARG A 236 -3.21 -21.44 17.41
CA ARG A 236 -2.12 -21.88 18.30
C ARG A 236 -0.73 -21.58 17.72
N GLN A 237 -0.65 -21.12 16.48
CA GLN A 237 0.60 -20.79 15.78
C GLN A 237 0.71 -19.29 15.45
N PRO A 238 0.56 -18.38 16.43
CA PRO A 238 0.47 -16.94 16.16
C PRO A 238 1.73 -16.36 15.51
N GLN A 239 2.89 -16.96 15.75
CA GLN A 239 4.15 -16.50 15.17
C GLN A 239 4.19 -16.67 13.65
N GLN A 240 3.66 -17.78 13.12
CA GLN A 240 3.65 -18.04 11.67
C GLN A 240 2.81 -16.97 10.94
N PHE A 241 1.64 -16.64 11.49
CA PHE A 241 0.76 -15.61 10.94
C PHE A 241 1.33 -14.21 11.11
N ALA A 242 2.00 -13.94 12.24
CA ALA A 242 2.72 -12.68 12.45
C ALA A 242 3.84 -12.49 11.41
N ASP A 243 4.63 -13.53 11.15
CA ASP A 243 5.71 -13.51 10.16
C ASP A 243 5.16 -13.35 8.74
N ARG A 244 4.07 -14.04 8.40
CA ARG A 244 3.36 -13.88 7.11
C ARG A 244 2.85 -12.45 6.94
N ARG A 245 2.13 -11.91 7.93
CA ARG A 245 1.60 -10.54 7.90
C ARG A 245 2.69 -9.50 7.80
N PHE A 246 3.79 -9.69 8.53
CA PHE A 246 4.96 -8.83 8.43
C PHE A 246 5.55 -8.86 7.02
N SER A 247 5.68 -10.06 6.44
CA SER A 247 6.21 -10.23 5.09
C SER A 247 5.32 -9.58 4.02
N THR A 248 4.00 -9.79 4.08
CA THR A 248 3.04 -9.09 3.20
C THR A 248 3.10 -7.57 3.38
N SER A 249 3.19 -7.10 4.63
CA SER A 249 3.29 -5.66 4.91
C SER A 249 4.60 -5.06 4.38
N ALA A 250 5.71 -5.80 4.48
CA ALA A 250 7.00 -5.41 3.93
C ALA A 250 6.96 -5.37 2.40
N LEU A 251 6.33 -6.35 1.76
CA LEU A 251 6.12 -6.41 0.31
C LEU A 251 5.32 -5.21 -0.20
N VAL A 252 4.19 -4.91 0.43
CA VAL A 252 3.38 -3.71 0.10
C VAL A 252 4.18 -2.43 0.36
N GLY A 253 5.02 -2.40 1.40
CA GLY A 253 5.92 -1.29 1.66
C GLY A 253 6.94 -1.07 0.53
N LEU A 254 7.50 -2.15 -0.01
CA LEU A 254 8.42 -2.11 -1.17
C LEU A 254 7.70 -1.65 -2.44
N GLU A 255 6.49 -2.15 -2.69
CA GLU A 255 5.64 -1.72 -3.81
C GLU A 255 5.41 -0.21 -3.74
N ARG A 256 5.00 0.32 -2.59
CA ARG A 256 4.79 1.78 -2.42
C ARG A 256 6.05 2.59 -2.69
N CYS A 257 7.20 2.13 -2.19
CA CYS A 257 8.48 2.79 -2.46
C CYS A 257 8.82 2.79 -3.96
N CYS A 258 8.50 1.72 -4.68
CA CYS A 258 8.69 1.64 -6.11
C CYS A 258 7.65 2.49 -6.87
N GLY A 259 6.40 2.49 -6.44
CA GLY A 259 5.30 3.30 -6.97
C GLY A 259 5.60 4.80 -6.89
N GLU A 260 6.24 5.27 -5.82
CA GLU A 260 6.73 6.66 -5.72
C GLU A 260 7.72 7.00 -6.83
N LEU A 261 8.66 6.10 -7.15
CA LEU A 261 9.63 6.30 -8.23
C LEU A 261 8.95 6.25 -9.60
N VAL A 262 8.00 5.34 -9.81
CA VAL A 262 7.18 5.28 -11.02
C VAL A 262 6.36 6.57 -11.18
N GLY A 263 5.88 7.13 -10.07
CA GLY A 263 5.21 8.44 -9.99
C GLY A 263 6.03 9.60 -10.55
N GLU A 264 7.37 9.54 -10.45
CA GLU A 264 8.25 10.57 -11.02
C GLU A 264 8.30 10.51 -12.57
N ILE A 265 7.96 9.38 -13.20
CA ILE A 265 8.08 9.23 -14.67
C ILE A 265 7.16 10.21 -15.42
N PRO A 266 5.84 10.29 -15.14
CA PRO A 266 4.99 11.31 -15.76
C PRO A 266 5.44 12.74 -15.42
N GLU A 267 5.87 13.01 -14.18
CA GLU A 267 6.38 14.34 -13.81
C GLU A 267 7.56 14.77 -14.69
N ILE A 268 8.49 13.86 -14.96
CA ILE A 268 9.64 14.10 -15.85
C ILE A 268 9.17 14.28 -17.31
N ALA A 269 8.21 13.45 -17.76
CA ALA A 269 7.67 13.52 -19.12
C ALA A 269 6.95 14.85 -19.40
N GLU A 270 6.32 15.44 -18.38
CA GLU A 270 5.59 16.70 -18.45
C GLU A 270 6.45 17.93 -18.15
N SER A 271 7.65 17.75 -17.58
CA SER A 271 8.54 18.85 -17.21
C SER A 271 9.04 19.66 -18.41
N ASP A 272 9.41 20.92 -18.15
CA ASP A 272 10.04 21.80 -19.16
C ASP A 272 11.57 21.60 -19.26
N GLU A 273 12.11 20.55 -18.61
CA GLU A 273 13.54 20.21 -18.72
C GLU A 273 13.86 19.66 -20.11
N SER A 274 15.13 19.76 -20.54
CA SER A 274 15.51 19.24 -21.86
C SER A 274 15.33 17.72 -21.91
N ARG A 275 14.92 17.20 -23.08
CA ARG A 275 14.78 15.76 -23.32
C ARG A 275 16.01 14.98 -22.93
N GLU A 276 17.20 15.47 -23.26
CA GLU A 276 18.48 14.81 -22.93
C GLU A 276 18.67 14.73 -21.42
N SER A 277 18.35 15.79 -20.68
CA SER A 277 18.47 15.81 -19.21
C SER A 277 17.51 14.82 -18.57
N ALA A 278 16.25 14.81 -19.04
CA ALA A 278 15.24 13.85 -18.60
C ALA A 278 15.67 12.39 -18.87
N GLN A 279 16.18 12.09 -20.06
CA GLN A 279 16.67 10.75 -20.42
C GLN A 279 17.83 10.30 -19.55
N VAL A 280 18.83 11.17 -19.36
CA VAL A 280 19.98 10.88 -18.49
C VAL A 280 19.49 10.53 -17.09
N TYR A 281 18.60 11.35 -16.53
CA TYR A 281 18.06 11.13 -15.20
C TYR A 281 17.31 9.78 -15.07
N LEU A 282 16.45 9.46 -16.04
CA LEU A 282 15.73 8.19 -16.07
C LEU A 282 16.70 7.00 -16.09
N MET A 283 17.72 7.05 -16.95
CA MET A 283 18.65 5.93 -17.15
C MET A 283 19.64 5.75 -16.00
N THR A 284 20.13 6.83 -15.39
CA THR A 284 21.19 6.75 -14.38
C THR A 284 20.66 6.63 -12.96
N GLU A 285 19.48 7.19 -12.67
CA GLU A 285 18.95 7.25 -11.29
C GLU A 285 17.65 6.46 -11.14
N LEU A 286 16.65 6.71 -11.99
CA LEU A 286 15.29 6.23 -11.75
C LEU A 286 15.13 4.74 -12.09
N PHE A 287 15.48 4.34 -13.32
CA PHE A 287 15.33 2.95 -13.77
C PHE A 287 16.16 1.94 -12.97
N PRO A 288 17.43 2.22 -12.60
CA PRO A 288 18.17 1.31 -11.73
C PRO A 288 17.49 1.13 -10.36
N SER A 289 16.90 2.20 -9.81
CA SER A 289 16.20 2.17 -8.53
C SER A 289 14.90 1.36 -8.61
N ILE A 290 14.10 1.58 -9.67
CA ILE A 290 12.88 0.79 -9.91
C ILE A 290 13.22 -0.69 -10.09
N ARG A 291 14.23 -1.01 -10.92
CA ARG A 291 14.69 -2.40 -11.13
C ARG A 291 15.12 -3.07 -9.84
N TYR A 292 15.80 -2.34 -8.95
CA TYR A 292 16.23 -2.86 -7.66
C TYR A 292 15.06 -3.23 -6.73
N TYR A 293 14.03 -2.39 -6.64
CA TYR A 293 12.84 -2.69 -5.82
C TYR A 293 11.98 -3.77 -6.47
N PHE A 294 11.73 -3.66 -7.78
CA PHE A 294 10.96 -4.65 -8.52
C PHE A 294 11.55 -6.05 -8.38
N ARG A 295 12.87 -6.19 -8.49
CA ARG A 295 13.54 -7.47 -8.26
C ARG A 295 13.27 -8.02 -6.86
N GLN A 296 13.31 -7.19 -5.82
CA GLN A 296 13.03 -7.67 -4.45
C GLN A 296 11.59 -8.10 -4.27
N ILE A 297 10.64 -7.41 -4.91
CA ILE A 297 9.22 -7.79 -4.91
C ILE A 297 9.08 -9.13 -5.64
N TYR A 298 9.68 -9.28 -6.82
CA TYR A 298 9.62 -10.48 -7.63
C TYR A 298 10.29 -11.69 -6.96
N ASP A 299 11.45 -11.51 -6.35
CA ASP A 299 12.17 -12.57 -5.63
C ASP A 299 11.35 -13.10 -4.43
N PHE A 300 10.35 -12.35 -3.95
CA PHE A 300 9.47 -12.73 -2.84
C PHE A 300 8.10 -13.25 -3.32
N ASP A 301 7.45 -12.53 -4.24
CA ASP A 301 6.14 -12.87 -4.80
C ASP A 301 6.10 -12.43 -6.28
N PRO A 302 6.38 -13.36 -7.21
CA PRO A 302 6.40 -13.09 -8.65
C PRO A 302 5.04 -12.65 -9.21
N GLU A 303 3.94 -13.16 -8.67
CA GLU A 303 2.60 -12.84 -9.14
C GLU A 303 2.24 -11.40 -8.76
N PHE A 304 2.43 -11.04 -7.49
CA PHE A 304 2.23 -9.68 -7.02
C PHE A 304 3.14 -8.67 -7.74
N ALA A 305 4.38 -9.04 -8.03
CA ALA A 305 5.29 -8.22 -8.83
C ALA A 305 4.73 -7.98 -10.25
N THR A 306 4.25 -9.03 -10.92
CA THR A 306 3.67 -8.94 -12.27
C THR A 306 2.46 -8.01 -12.28
N GLN A 307 1.53 -8.19 -11.34
CA GLN A 307 0.35 -7.31 -11.20
C GLN A 307 0.75 -5.85 -10.95
N SER A 308 1.76 -5.62 -10.09
CA SER A 308 2.29 -4.27 -9.84
C SER A 308 2.88 -3.63 -11.10
N LEU A 309 3.63 -4.41 -11.90
CA LEU A 309 4.21 -3.93 -13.16
C LEU A 309 3.13 -3.51 -14.17
N GLU A 310 2.03 -4.27 -14.27
CA GLU A 310 0.89 -3.93 -15.11
C GLU A 310 0.22 -2.63 -14.66
N GLN A 311 0.01 -2.46 -13.35
CA GLN A 311 -0.53 -1.24 -12.76
C GLN A 311 0.37 -0.03 -13.05
N TRP A 312 1.69 -0.17 -12.90
CA TRP A 312 2.65 0.89 -13.19
C TRP A 312 2.66 1.26 -14.67
N ARG A 313 2.56 0.29 -15.59
CA ARG A 313 2.41 0.54 -17.04
C ARG A 313 1.14 1.32 -17.34
N ALA A 314 0.01 0.90 -16.77
CA ALA A 314 -1.27 1.57 -16.94
C ALA A 314 -1.21 3.01 -16.40
N PHE A 315 -0.61 3.20 -15.22
CA PHE A 315 -0.41 4.50 -14.59
C PHE A 315 0.46 5.43 -15.46
N VAL A 316 1.62 4.98 -15.94
CA VAL A 316 2.52 5.79 -16.79
C VAL A 316 1.89 6.10 -18.14
N ARG A 317 1.09 5.20 -18.71
CA ARG A 317 0.33 5.46 -19.94
C ARG A 317 -0.78 6.50 -19.73
N GLY A 318 -1.44 6.45 -18.58
CA GLY A 318 -2.68 7.15 -18.32
C GLY A 318 -3.89 6.46 -18.96
N PRO A 319 -5.12 6.90 -18.63
CA PRO A 319 -6.34 6.32 -19.18
C PRO A 319 -6.42 6.54 -20.70
N PRO A 320 -7.05 5.62 -21.48
CA PRO A 320 -7.11 5.71 -22.94
C PRO A 320 -7.72 7.02 -23.48
N ASN A 321 -8.70 7.59 -22.75
CA ASN A 321 -9.37 8.83 -23.14
C ASN A 321 -8.58 10.09 -22.79
N ARG A 322 -7.58 9.98 -21.90
CA ARG A 322 -6.77 11.09 -21.42
C ARG A 322 -5.37 10.58 -21.07
N PRO A 323 -4.55 10.24 -22.09
CA PRO A 323 -3.18 9.81 -21.83
C PRO A 323 -2.39 10.92 -21.14
N ASN A 324 -1.35 10.53 -20.39
CA ASN A 324 -0.45 11.48 -19.75
C ASN A 324 0.28 12.32 -20.82
N ALA A 325 0.60 13.58 -20.50
CA ALA A 325 1.33 14.41 -21.46
C ALA A 325 2.80 13.97 -21.53
N ASP A 326 3.36 13.92 -22.75
CA ASP A 326 4.75 13.50 -22.98
C ASP A 326 5.51 14.56 -23.79
N ARG A 327 5.77 15.71 -23.15
CA ARG A 327 6.48 16.83 -23.78
C ARG A 327 7.89 16.42 -24.20
N ASN A 328 8.55 15.62 -23.36
CA ASN A 328 9.93 15.22 -23.56
C ASN A 328 10.11 13.95 -24.40
N ARG A 329 9.02 13.29 -24.82
CA ARG A 329 9.05 12.03 -25.59
C ARG A 329 9.83 10.92 -24.86
N VAL A 330 9.70 10.85 -23.55
CA VAL A 330 10.38 9.88 -22.67
C VAL A 330 9.45 8.76 -22.21
N GLN A 331 8.14 8.88 -22.42
CA GLN A 331 7.18 7.85 -22.03
C GLN A 331 7.46 6.52 -22.75
N ASN A 332 7.77 6.54 -24.04
CA ASN A 332 8.15 5.33 -24.80
C ASN A 332 9.40 4.65 -24.24
N MET A 333 10.35 5.43 -23.70
CA MET A 333 11.54 4.88 -23.06
C MET A 333 11.17 4.15 -21.76
N ALA A 334 10.25 4.71 -20.96
CA ALA A 334 9.74 4.04 -19.76
C ALA A 334 8.96 2.77 -20.10
N MET A 335 8.13 2.78 -21.14
CA MET A 335 7.40 1.59 -21.59
C MET A 335 8.34 0.48 -22.07
N GLN A 336 9.42 0.85 -22.78
CA GLN A 336 10.46 -0.10 -23.16
C GLN A 336 11.15 -0.70 -21.94
N PHE A 337 11.49 0.14 -20.95
CA PHE A 337 12.08 -0.32 -19.69
C PHE A 337 11.17 -1.32 -18.96
N PHE A 338 9.86 -1.05 -18.86
CA PHE A 338 8.92 -2.01 -18.26
C PHE A 338 8.80 -3.30 -19.07
N SER A 339 8.90 -3.24 -20.40
CA SER A 339 8.93 -4.43 -21.27
C SER A 339 10.19 -5.26 -21.04
N ASP A 340 11.33 -4.59 -20.81
CA ASP A 340 12.57 -5.27 -20.45
C ASP A 340 12.46 -5.92 -19.06
N LEU A 341 11.79 -5.30 -18.08
CA LEU A 341 11.54 -5.94 -16.77
C LEU A 341 10.70 -7.20 -16.91
N GLU A 342 9.59 -7.17 -17.65
CA GLU A 342 8.75 -8.36 -17.87
C GLU A 342 9.51 -9.49 -18.59
N ARG A 343 10.39 -9.14 -19.53
CA ARG A 343 11.26 -10.14 -20.19
C ARG A 343 12.30 -10.73 -19.23
N ASP A 344 12.89 -9.90 -18.38
CA ASP A 344 13.91 -10.31 -17.42
C ASP A 344 13.31 -11.10 -16.23
N TYR A 345 12.02 -10.92 -15.96
CA TYR A 345 11.25 -11.47 -14.84
C TYR A 345 9.88 -11.96 -15.33
N PRO A 346 9.81 -13.12 -16.01
CA PRO A 346 8.58 -13.61 -16.61
C PRO A 346 7.56 -14.03 -15.55
N ALA A 347 6.27 -13.93 -15.86
CA ALA A 347 5.23 -14.43 -14.95
C ALA A 347 5.44 -15.92 -14.63
N PRO A 348 5.20 -16.34 -13.38
CA PRO A 348 5.29 -17.75 -13.00
C PRO A 348 4.33 -18.57 -13.86
N SER A 349 4.77 -19.75 -14.29
CA SER A 349 3.90 -20.60 -15.09
C SER A 349 2.77 -21.14 -14.20
N PRO A 350 1.50 -21.21 -14.69
CA PRO A 350 0.37 -21.68 -13.87
C PRO A 350 0.54 -23.09 -13.28
N GLN A 351 1.51 -23.86 -13.78
CA GLN A 351 1.77 -25.23 -13.33
C GLN A 351 2.64 -25.30 -12.07
N GLU A 352 3.35 -24.23 -11.69
CA GLU A 352 4.27 -24.23 -10.55
C GLU A 352 3.56 -23.84 -9.24
N SER A 353 2.48 -23.07 -9.30
CA SER A 353 1.75 -22.56 -8.13
C SER A 353 0.94 -23.62 -7.37
N GLU A 354 0.62 -24.76 -7.99
CA GLU A 354 -0.15 -25.82 -7.34
C GLU A 354 0.71 -26.76 -6.47
N SER A 355 2.03 -26.78 -6.69
CA SER A 355 2.92 -27.74 -6.02
C SER A 355 3.57 -27.27 -4.72
N GLU A 356 3.49 -25.97 -4.39
CA GLU A 356 4.22 -25.39 -3.24
C GLU A 356 3.34 -25.11 -2.01
N ASN A 357 2.01 -25.31 -2.11
CA ASN A 357 1.06 -25.13 -1.01
C ASN A 357 0.50 -26.46 -0.44
N VAL A 358 1.20 -27.57 -0.66
CA VAL A 358 0.95 -28.89 -0.02
C VAL A 358 2.14 -29.21 0.88
#